data_AF-A0A380NBH1-F1
#
_entry.id   AF-A0A380NBH1-F1
#
_cell.length_a   1.000
_cell.length_b   1.000
_cell.length_c   1.000
_cell.angle_alpha   90.00
_cell.angle_beta   90.00
_cell.angle_gamma   90.00
#
_symmetry.space_group_name_H-M   'P 1'
#
loop_
_entity.id
_entity.type
_entity.pdbx_description
1 polymer ?
#
loop_
_entity_poly.entity_id
_entity_poly.type
_entity_poly.pdbx_seq_one_letter_code
_entity_poly.pdbx_strand_id
1 'polypeptide(L)' 'MGRLGVLADTLSWEAFVELIKAAFPQGRARFGGAKVAAITNVALCTGSGAEFIKAAAKAGAQAYVTGDVKYHDMQ' A
#
# COMPACT_ATOMS: atom_id res chain seq x y z
N MET A 1 -13.66 1.49 -6.43
CA MET A 1 -14.07 1.28 -5.02
C MET A 1 -12.83 0.87 -4.23
N GLY A 2 -12.27 1.77 -3.42
CA GLY A 2 -11.14 1.43 -2.53
C GLY A 2 -11.63 0.70 -1.28
N ARG A 3 -10.84 -0.23 -0.76
CA ARG A 3 -11.10 -0.96 0.49
C ARG A 3 -10.02 -0.61 1.51
N LEU A 4 -10.43 -0.33 2.74
CA LEU A 4 -9.52 -0.24 3.88
C LEU A 4 -9.60 -1.56 4.63
N GLY A 5 -8.46 -2.20 4.85
CA GLY A 5 -8.33 -3.46 5.58
C GLY A 5 -7.36 -3.30 6.75
N VAL A 6 -7.52 -4.17 7.74
CA VAL A 6 -6.60 -4.29 8.86
C VAL A 6 -5.98 -5.68 8.77
N LEU A 7 -4.66 -5.74 8.77
CA LEU A 7 -3.89 -6.96 8.89
C LEU A 7 -4.11 -7.55 10.28
N ALA A 8 -4.28 -8.88 10.34
CA ALA A 8 -4.47 -9.59 11.59
C ALA A 8 -3.24 -9.50 12.50
N ASP A 9 -2.06 -9.35 11.90
CA ASP A 9 -0.78 -9.23 12.60
C ASP A 9 -0.07 -7.94 12.19
N THR A 10 0.71 -7.38 13.11
CA THR A 10 1.47 -6.17 12.81
C THR A 10 2.69 -6.55 11.98
N LEU A 11 2.67 -6.20 10.70
CA LEU A 11 3.76 -6.55 9.80
C LEU A 11 4.79 -5.43 9.73
N SER A 12 6.06 -5.82 9.74
CA SER A 12 7.15 -4.93 9.34
C SER A 12 7.06 -4.64 7.85
N TRP A 13 7.68 -3.53 7.41
CA TRP A 13 7.78 -3.18 5.99
C TRP A 13 8.25 -4.35 5.11
N GLU A 14 9.27 -5.09 5.55
CA GLU A 14 9.83 -6.22 4.80
C GLU A 14 8.83 -7.36 4.64
N ALA A 15 8.16 -7.75 5.74
CA ALA A 15 7.14 -8.79 5.73
C ALA A 15 5.94 -8.40 4.85
N PHE A 16 5.57 -7.12 4.84
CA PHE A 16 4.51 -6.62 3.96
C PHE A 16 4.91 -6.69 2.48
N VAL A 17 6.15 -6.30 2.15
CA VAL A 17 6.67 -6.41 0.78
C VAL A 17 6.68 -7.86 0.31
N GLU A 18 7.13 -8.78 1.15
CA GLU A 18 7.10 -10.23 0.88
C GLU A 18 5.67 -10.72 0.64
N LEU A 19 4.72 -10.31 1.48
CA LEU A 19 3.31 -10.66 1.35
C LEU A 19 2.72 -10.17 0.02
N ILE A 20 3.01 -8.94 -0.39
CA ILE A 20 2.54 -8.40 -1.68
C ILE A 20 3.20 -9.14 -2.86
N LYS A 21 4.50 -9.44 -2.77
CA LYS A 21 5.20 -10.23 -3.80
C LYS A 21 4.62 -11.64 -3.92
N ALA A 22 4.33 -12.29 -2.79
CA ALA A 22 3.73 -13.61 -2.74
C ALA A 22 2.29 -13.61 -3.28
N ALA A 23 1.52 -12.57 -2.97
CA ALA A 23 0.15 -12.40 -3.48
C ALA A 23 0.11 -12.04 -4.98
N PHE A 24 1.12 -11.31 -5.48
CA PHE A 24 1.20 -10.86 -6.87
C PHE A 24 2.56 -11.21 -7.50
N PRO A 25 2.86 -12.49 -7.73
CA PRO A 25 4.16 -12.94 -8.24
C PRO A 25 4.46 -12.44 -9.67
N GLN A 26 3.42 -12.09 -10.43
CA GLN A 26 3.54 -11.55 -11.80
C GLN A 26 3.36 -10.03 -11.87
N GLY A 27 3.00 -9.38 -10.75
CA GLY A 27 2.85 -7.94 -10.69
C GLY A 27 4.21 -7.27 -10.51
N ARG A 28 4.57 -6.30 -11.36
CA ARG A 28 5.69 -5.39 -11.09
C ARG A 28 5.29 -4.38 -10.01
N ALA A 29 5.08 -4.87 -8.78
CA ALA A 29 4.78 -4.05 -7.62
C ALA A 29 5.97 -3.12 -7.36
N ARG A 30 5.69 -1.81 -7.33
CA ARG A 30 6.66 -0.79 -6.94
C ARG A 30 6.32 -0.33 -5.54
N PHE A 31 7.33 -0.31 -4.68
CA PHE A 31 7.19 0.11 -3.30
C PHE A 31 7.96 1.42 -3.12
N GLY A 32 7.34 2.42 -2.51
CA GLY A 32 7.94 3.72 -2.26
C GLY A 32 7.23 4.44 -1.11
N GLY A 33 7.95 5.30 -0.41
CA GLY A 33 7.48 6.00 0.78
C GLY A 33 8.34 5.77 2.02
N ALA A 34 7.95 6.41 3.12
CA ALA A 34 8.68 6.33 4.38
C ALA A 34 8.62 4.90 4.95
N LYS A 35 9.75 4.40 5.48
CA LYS A 35 9.79 3.15 6.23
C LYS A 35 8.90 3.27 7.45
N VAL A 36 7.74 2.63 7.42
CA VAL A 36 6.88 2.44 8.59
C VAL A 36 7.40 1.26 9.39
N ALA A 37 7.55 1.45 10.70
CA ALA A 37 8.03 0.41 11.61
C ALA A 37 7.00 -0.72 11.79
N ALA A 38 5.72 -0.39 11.66
CA ALA A 38 4.58 -1.29 11.86
C ALA A 38 3.46 -0.94 10.86
N ILE A 39 2.99 -1.96 10.14
CA ILE A 39 1.87 -1.86 9.20
C ILE A 39 0.75 -2.76 9.72
N THR A 40 -0.41 -2.15 9.96
CA THR A 40 -1.61 -2.84 10.44
C THR A 40 -2.79 -2.47 9.54
N ASN A 41 -3.03 -1.18 9.33
CA ASN A 41 -4.04 -0.65 8.44
C ASN A 41 -3.48 -0.47 7.03
N VAL A 42 -4.09 -1.15 6.07
CA VAL A 42 -3.70 -1.10 4.66
C VAL A 42 -4.91 -0.73 3.82
N ALA A 43 -4.76 0.30 3.00
CA ALA A 43 -5.75 0.66 2.01
C ALA A 43 -5.39 0.05 0.66
N LEU A 44 -6.36 -0.54 -0.02
CA LEU A 44 -6.22 -1.18 -1.32
C LEU A 44 -7.23 -0.58 -2.31
N CYS A 45 -6.75 -0.09 -3.45
CA CYS A 45 -7.60 0.42 -4.52
C CYS A 45 -7.19 -0.17 -5.86
N THR A 46 -7.99 -1.10 -6.38
CA THR A 46 -7.74 -1.69 -7.70
C THR A 46 -8.10 -0.66 -8.79
N GLY A 47 -7.15 -0.31 -9.66
CA GLY A 47 -7.31 0.68 -10.75
C GLY A 47 -6.33 1.84 -10.67
N SER A 48 -6.71 3.00 -11.24
CA SER A 48 -5.93 4.26 -11.24
C SER A 48 -6.11 5.06 -9.95
N GLY A 49 -5.93 4.40 -8.81
CA GLY A 49 -6.22 4.96 -7.50
C GLY A 49 -5.14 5.90 -6.93
N ALA A 50 -4.13 6.32 -7.71
CA ALA A 50 -2.99 7.08 -7.19
C ALA A 50 -3.39 8.37 -6.46
N GLU A 51 -4.45 9.06 -6.92
CA GLU A 51 -4.99 10.27 -6.29
C GLU A 51 -5.60 10.04 -4.89
N PHE A 52 -6.03 8.82 -4.60
CA PHE A 52 -6.64 8.47 -3.31
C PHE A 52 -5.61 8.17 -2.21
N ILE A 53 -4.30 8.26 -2.50
CA ILE A 53 -3.26 8.03 -1.49
C ILE A 53 -3.39 9.01 -0.31
N LYS A 54 -3.76 10.27 -0.57
CA LYS A 54 -4.01 11.27 0.47
C LYS A 54 -5.26 10.94 1.28
N ALA A 55 -6.31 10.42 0.64
CA ALA A 55 -7.53 9.99 1.31
C ALA A 55 -7.26 8.77 2.21
N ALA A 56 -6.48 7.81 1.72
CA ALA A 56 -6.05 6.65 2.49
C ALA A 56 -5.21 7.04 3.72
N ALA A 57 -4.25 7.96 3.55
CA ALA A 57 -3.46 8.49 4.66
C ALA A 57 -4.35 9.20 5.70
N LYS A 58 -5.32 10.00 5.25
CA LYS A 58 -6.28 10.67 6.13
C LYS A 58 -7.22 9.70 6.85
N ALA A 59 -7.51 8.54 6.24
CA ALA A 59 -8.26 7.45 6.85
C ALA A 59 -7.43 6.61 7.84
N GLY A 60 -6.13 6.90 8.01
CA GLY A 60 -5.25 6.18 8.93
C GLY A 60 -4.64 4.90 8.35
N ALA A 61 -4.60 4.77 7.03
CA ALA A 61 -3.83 3.69 6.38
C ALA A 61 -2.33 3.95 6.52
N GLN A 62 -1.57 2.97 6.99
CA GLN A 62 -0.11 3.03 7.03
C GLN A 62 0.51 2.58 5.70
N ALA A 63 -0.19 1.74 4.95
CA ALA A 63 0.21 1.35 3.60
C ALA A 63 -0.95 1.53 2.61
N TYR A 64 -0.62 1.90 1.37
CA TYR A 64 -1.58 2.04 0.29
C TYR A 64 -1.13 1.24 -0.92
N VAL A 65 -2.00 0.36 -1.42
CA VAL A 65 -1.77 -0.50 -2.58
C VAL A 65 -2.72 -0.08 -3.69
N THR A 66 -2.19 0.26 -4.87
CA THR A 66 -3.00 0.61 -6.04
C THR A 66 -2.47 -0.05 -7.32
N GLY A 67 -3.36 -0.28 -8.29
CA GLY A 67 -3.06 -0.99 -9.54
C GLY A 67 -2.22 -0.20 -10.53
N ASP A 68 -2.36 1.13 -10.56
CA ASP A 68 -1.49 2.04 -11.29
C ASP A 68 -0.85 3.02 -10.30
N VAL A 69 0.44 2.86 -10.05
CA VAL A 69 1.26 3.81 -9.28
C VAL A 69 2.05 4.64 -10.29
N LYS A 70 1.47 5.76 -10.73
CA LYS A 70 2.22 6.85 -11.36
C LYS A 70 2.85 7.68 -10.26
N TYR A 71 4.04 7.26 -9.87
CA TYR A 71 4.84 8.01 -8.94
C TYR A 71 5.67 9.02 -9.73
N HIS A 72 5.17 10.24 -9.83
CA HIS A 72 5.94 11.38 -10.33
C HIS A 72 6.11 12.50 -9.30
N ASP A 73 5.67 12.30 -8.07
CA ASP A 73 5.68 13.34 -7.05
C ASP A 73 6.00 12.72 -5.67
N MET A 74 7.26 12.35 -5.47
CA MET A 74 7.87 12.52 -4.15
C MET A 74 9.09 13.41 -4.33
N GLN A 75 8.86 14.70 -4.11
CA GLN A 75 9.86 15.66 -3.72
C GLN A 75 9.42 16.31 -2.41
#